data_AF-A0AA96U0S5-F1
#
_entry.id   AF-A0AA96U0S5-F1
#
_cell.length_a   1.000
_cell.length_b   1.000
_cell.length_c   1.000
_cell.angle_alpha   90.00
_cell.angle_beta   90.00
_cell.angle_gamma   90.00
#
_symmetry.space_group_name_H-M   'P 1'
#
loop_
_entity.id
_entity.type
_entity.pdbx_description
1 polymer ?
#
loop_
_entity_poly.entity_id
_entity_poly.type
_entity_poly.pdbx_seq_one_letter_code
_entity_poly.pdbx_strand_id
1 'polypeptide(L)' 'MKKVLPFIYIVIGLFILIVTFSQFFKDQESYRVLLSFRTENKYIFLLVRVLFASWFLIDGIKRLKQSKED' A
#
# COMPACT_ATOMS: atom_id res chain seq x y z
N MET A 1 16.69 -15.55 3.91
CA MET A 1 16.14 -14.17 3.90
C MET A 1 15.71 -13.68 2.50
N LYS A 2 16.39 -14.03 1.39
CA LYS A 2 16.06 -13.53 0.03
C LYS A 2 14.65 -13.87 -0.48
N LYS A 3 14.08 -15.03 -0.11
CA LYS A 3 12.75 -15.48 -0.55
C LYS A 3 11.57 -14.88 0.24
N VAL A 4 11.84 -14.28 1.41
CA VAL A 4 10.78 -13.73 2.30
C VAL A 4 10.47 -12.28 1.98
N LEU A 5 11.49 -11.53 1.52
CA LEU A 5 11.38 -10.11 1.18
C LEU A 5 10.23 -9.82 0.19
N PRO A 6 10.09 -10.55 -0.93
CA PRO A 6 9.00 -10.29 -1.89
C PRO A 6 7.62 -10.45 -1.26
N PHE A 7 7.46 -11.44 -0.37
CA PHE A 7 6.21 -11.71 0.32
C PHE A 7 5.86 -10.60 1.30
N ILE A 8 6.85 -10.06 2.03
CA ILE A 8 6.67 -8.93 2.93
C ILE A 8 6.13 -7.71 2.17
N TYR A 9 6.71 -7.39 1.01
CA TYR A 9 6.27 -6.25 0.18
C TYR A 9 4.82 -6.41 -0.29
N ILE A 10 4.44 -7.62 -0.72
CA ILE A 10 3.06 -7.91 -1.14
C ILE A 10 2.08 -7.78 0.03
N VAL A 11 2.44 -8.36 1.18
CA VAL A 11 1.61 -8.29 2.40
C VAL A 11 1.44 -6.84 2.87
N ILE A 12 2.50 -6.03 2.85
CA ILE A 12 2.42 -4.60 3.18
C ILE A 12 1.50 -3.87 2.20
N GLY A 13 1.64 -4.11 0.90
CA GLY A 13 0.77 -3.50 -0.12
C GLY A 13 -0.71 -3.83 0.09
N LEU A 14 -1.03 -5.10 0.33
CA LEU A 14 -2.40 -5.54 0.63
C LEU A 14 -2.93 -4.93 1.94
N PHE A 15 -2.11 -4.88 2.98
CA PHE A 15 -2.48 -4.29 4.25
C PHE A 15 -2.82 -2.80 4.10
N ILE A 16 -2.00 -2.05 3.35
CA ILE A 16 -2.28 -0.64 3.04
C ILE A 16 -3.63 -0.52 2.33
N LEU A 17 -3.93 -1.36 1.33
CA LEU A 17 -5.22 -1.29 0.63
C LEU A 17 -6.39 -1.56 1.58
N ILE A 18 -6.34 -2.64 2.37
CA ILE A 18 -7.43 -3.00 3.29
C ILE A 18 -7.72 -1.85 4.27
N VAL A 19 -6.67 -1.31 4.90
CA VAL A 19 -6.82 -0.18 5.83
C VAL A 19 -7.32 1.08 5.12
N THR A 20 -6.84 1.34 3.91
CA THR A 20 -7.26 2.50 3.11
C THR A 20 -8.72 2.42 2.74
N PHE A 21 -9.19 1.29 2.21
CA PHE A 21 -10.60 1.12 1.89
C PHE A 21 -11.47 1.17 3.15
N SER A 22 -11.06 0.53 4.24
CA SER A 22 -11.78 0.59 5.53
C SER A 22 -11.90 2.03 6.06
N GLN A 23 -10.86 2.85 5.93
CA GLN A 23 -10.89 4.27 6.31
C GLN A 23 -11.66 5.13 5.31
N PHE A 24 -11.56 4.82 4.01
CA PHE A 24 -12.27 5.54 2.97
C PHE A 24 -13.78 5.40 3.13
N PHE A 25 -14.31 4.23 3.51
CA PHE A 25 -15.75 4.08 3.76
C PHE A 25 -16.24 4.73 5.06
N LYS A 26 -15.34 5.24 5.92
CA LYS A 26 -15.68 6.03 7.10
C LYS A 26 -15.56 7.50 6.75
N ASP A 27 -16.57 8.30 7.03
CA ASP A 27 -16.42 9.75 6.92
C ASP A 27 -15.61 10.27 8.12
N GLN A 28 -14.40 10.72 7.81
CA GLN A 28 -13.46 11.32 8.75
C GLN A 28 -13.23 12.77 8.36
N GLU A 29 -13.10 13.65 9.35
CA GLU A 29 -12.77 15.07 9.14
C GLU A 29 -11.37 15.26 8.55
N SER A 30 -10.43 14.36 8.90
CA SER A 30 -9.06 14.41 8.41
C SER A 30 -8.50 12.99 8.24
N TYR A 31 -7.99 12.71 7.05
CA TYR A 31 -7.38 11.44 6.70
C TYR A 31 -5.85 11.56 6.77
N ARG A 32 -5.21 10.65 7.51
CA ARG A 32 -3.75 10.54 7.50
C ARG A 32 -3.32 9.79 6.24
N VAL A 33 -2.67 10.47 5.31
CA VAL A 33 -2.25 9.87 4.03
C VAL A 33 -1.01 9.01 4.23
N LEU A 34 0.10 9.60 4.68
CA LEU A 34 1.39 8.94 4.94
C LEU A 34 2.14 9.67 6.05
N LEU A 35 2.73 8.93 6.99
CA LEU A 35 3.54 9.50 8.08
C LEU A 35 2.82 10.66 8.80
N SER A 36 3.32 11.88 8.67
CA SER A 36 2.75 13.12 9.22
C SER A 36 1.81 13.87 8.27
N PHE A 37 1.73 13.46 7.00
CA PHE A 37 0.90 14.11 6.00
C PHE A 37 -0.59 13.75 6.18
N ARG A 38 -1.44 14.77 6.24
CA ARG A 38 -2.89 14.65 6.39
C ARG A 38 -3.61 15.42 5.28
N THR A 39 -4.82 15.00 4.96
CA THR A 39 -5.69 15.67 3.98
C THR A 39 -7.14 15.59 4.42
N GLU A 40 -7.92 16.61 4.11
CA GLU A 40 -9.37 16.63 4.30
C GLU A 40 -10.09 16.02 3.07
N ASN A 41 -9.40 15.91 1.94
CA ASN A 41 -9.97 15.34 0.72
C ASN A 41 -9.78 13.82 0.68
N LYS A 42 -10.87 13.11 0.93
CA LYS A 42 -10.98 11.64 0.89
C LYS A 42 -10.48 11.02 -0.43
N TYR A 43 -10.63 11.70 -1.56
CA TYR A 43 -10.13 11.21 -2.86
C TYR A 43 -8.62 11.36 -3.00
N ILE A 44 -8.04 12.46 -2.48
CA ILE A 44 -6.57 12.62 -2.43
C ILE A 44 -5.96 11.56 -1.51
N PHE A 45 -6.59 11.31 -0.37
CA PHE A 45 -6.21 10.23 0.54
C PHE A 45 -6.18 8.87 -0.17
N LEU A 46 -7.26 8.51 -0.87
CA LEU A 46 -7.37 7.26 -1.60
C LEU A 46 -6.30 7.16 -2.69
N LEU A 47 -6.19 8.19 -3.53
CA LEU A 47 -5.28 8.19 -4.68
C LEU A 47 -3.83 7.97 -4.24
N VAL A 48 -3.36 8.73 -3.25
CA VAL A 48 -1.97 8.61 -2.79
C VAL A 48 -1.69 7.24 -2.17
N ARG A 49 -2.62 6.73 -1.35
CA ARG A 49 -2.44 5.41 -0.72
C ARG A 49 -2.54 4.26 -1.72
N VAL A 50 -3.40 4.34 -2.72
CA VAL A 50 -3.48 3.35 -3.80
C VAL A 50 -2.21 3.37 -4.64
N LEU A 51 -1.65 4.54 -4.96
CA LEU A 51 -0.36 4.63 -5.65
C LEU A 51 0.77 3.98 -4.84
N PHE A 52 0.86 4.26 -3.55
CA PHE A 52 1.85 3.64 -2.66
C PHE A 52 1.67 2.12 -2.57
N ALA A 53 0.45 1.65 -2.33
CA ALA A 53 0.17 0.23 -2.30
C ALA A 53 0.51 -0.47 -3.62
N SER A 54 0.16 0.16 -4.75
CA SER A 54 0.45 -0.37 -6.09
C SER A 54 1.95 -0.49 -6.31
N TRP A 55 2.74 0.51 -5.89
CA TRP A 55 4.20 0.42 -5.93
C TRP A 55 4.70 -0.78 -5.12
N PHE A 56 4.28 -0.93 -3.85
CA PHE A 56 4.68 -2.06 -3.02
C PHE A 56 4.32 -3.42 -3.64
N LEU A 57 3.11 -3.54 -4.20
CA LEU A 57 2.67 -4.77 -4.87
C LEU A 57 3.49 -5.06 -6.13
N ILE A 58 3.73 -4.06 -6.98
CA ILE A 58 4.52 -4.23 -8.22
C ILE A 58 5.96 -4.65 -7.87
N ASP A 59 6.61 -3.98 -6.91
CA ASP A 59 7.97 -4.32 -6.50
C ASP A 59 8.04 -5.72 -5.86
N GLY A 60 7.07 -6.04 -5.00
CA GLY A 60 6.93 -7.37 -4.41
C GLY A 60 6.76 -8.47 -5.44
N ILE A 61 5.87 -8.28 -6.43
CA ILE A 61 5.65 -9.24 -7.52
C ILE A 61 6.89 -9.35 -8.42
N LYS A 62 7.55 -8.24 -8.75
CA LYS A 62 8.76 -8.23 -9.59
C LYS A 62 9.88 -9.04 -8.92
N ARG A 63 10.11 -8.82 -7.62
CA ARG A 63 11.09 -9.57 -6.84
C ARG A 63 10.71 -11.04 -6.68
N LEU A 64 9.41 -11.35 -6.56
CA LEU A 64 8.92 -12.72 -6.47
C LEU A 64 9.19 -13.49 -7.76
N LYS A 65 9.01 -12.85 -8.92
CA LYS A 65 9.32 -13.44 -10.23
C LYS A 65 10.82 -13.68 -10.40
N GLN A 66 11.65 -12.69 -10.08
CA GLN A 66 13.11 -12.83 -10.14
C GLN A 66 13.63 -13.94 -9.22
N SER A 67 13.05 -14.10 -8.03
CA SER A 67 13.43 -15.18 -7.11
C SER A 67 12.98 -16.59 -7.54
N LYS A 68 12.18 -16.73 -8.60
CA LYS A 68 11.78 -18.03 -9.18
C LYS A 68 12.62 -18.40 -10.42
N GLU A 69 13.33 -17.45 -11.02
CA GLU A 69 14.22 -17.67 -12.17
C GLU A 69 15.65 -18.07 -11.76
N ASP A 70 15.99 -17.94 -10.47
CA ASP A 70 17.22 -18.46 -9.82
C ASP A 70 16.95 -19.79 -9.09
#